data_AF-A0A968MQ32-F1
#
_entry.id   AF-A0A968MQ32-F1
#
_cell.length_a   1.000
_cell.length_b   1.000
_cell.length_c   1.000
_cell.angle_alpha   90.00
_cell.angle_beta   90.00
_cell.angle_gamma   90.00
#
_symmetry.space_group_name_H-M   'P 1'
#
loop_
_entity.id
_entity.type
_entity.pdbx_description
1 polymer ?
#
loop_
_entity_poly.entity_id
_entity_poly.type
_entity_poly.pdbx_seq_one_letter_code
_entity_poly.pdbx_strand_id
1 'polypeptide(L)'
;MDKVSRYTFGFVSSTNQFLIYNSRSNNFIRVNKDILKIIQESKIRGDNSLFSSFDTLLMNKFKQLKIIVDNQEEEQYLLNLEMQHGLETFSSNRIILVLAPTTHCNFSCSYCFEKDKKNITMSDQTIDDLILFLKEFKYSDSLHLTWYGGEPLLAAPIIKKILYKIQKELRNIKIDYHFW
;
A
#
# COMPACT_ATOMS: atom_id res chain seq x y z
N MET A 1 1.88 -28.67 12.85
CA MET A 1 0.78 -28.56 13.84
C MET A 1 -0.07 -27.38 13.47
N ASP A 2 -1.39 -27.53 13.49
CA ASP A 2 -2.33 -26.44 13.25
C ASP A 2 -2.32 -25.47 14.44
N LYS A 3 -2.56 -24.18 14.18
CA LYS A 3 -2.74 -23.15 15.21
C LYS A 3 -3.60 -22.01 14.69
N VAL A 4 -4.04 -21.12 15.58
CA VAL A 4 -4.67 -19.87 15.16
C VAL A 4 -3.62 -18.96 14.52
N SER A 5 -3.93 -18.40 13.35
CA SER A 5 -3.00 -17.51 12.67
C SER A 5 -2.71 -16.24 13.47
N ARG A 6 -1.46 -15.75 13.40
CA ARG A 6 -1.04 -14.45 13.97
C ARG A 6 -1.96 -13.31 13.52
N TYR A 7 -2.43 -13.40 12.28
CA TYR A 7 -3.28 -12.42 11.59
C TYR A 7 -4.77 -12.51 11.94
N THR A 8 -5.18 -13.42 12.83
CA THR A 8 -6.58 -13.59 13.25
C THR A 8 -6.89 -12.75 14.49
N PHE A 9 -7.89 -11.88 14.41
CA PHE A 9 -8.34 -11.00 15.49
C PHE A 9 -9.80 -11.30 15.83
N GLY A 10 -10.08 -11.58 17.10
CA GLY A 10 -11.43 -11.81 17.61
C GLY A 10 -11.91 -10.64 18.45
N PHE A 11 -13.12 -10.14 18.21
CA PHE A 11 -13.70 -9.02 18.96
C PHE A 11 -15.22 -9.10 19.06
N VAL A 12 -15.78 -8.32 19.99
CA VAL A 12 -17.23 -8.20 20.20
C VAL A 12 -17.66 -6.80 19.72
N SER A 13 -18.71 -6.74 18.89
CA SER A 13 -19.23 -5.46 18.40
C SER A 13 -20.02 -4.70 19.47
N SER A 14 -20.30 -3.41 19.22
CA SER A 14 -21.25 -2.62 20.01
C SER A 14 -22.66 -3.22 20.06
N THR A 15 -23.02 -4.03 19.06
CA THR A 15 -24.29 -4.76 18.96
C THR A 15 -24.22 -6.17 19.55
N ASN A 16 -23.20 -6.47 20.36
CA ASN A 16 -22.98 -7.77 21.03
C ASN A 16 -22.88 -8.96 20.06
N GLN A 17 -22.30 -8.75 18.87
CA GLN A 17 -21.99 -9.81 17.92
C GLN A 17 -20.54 -10.27 18.09
N PHE A 18 -20.30 -11.57 17.98
CA PHE A 18 -18.97 -12.18 18.07
C PHE A 18 -18.35 -12.28 16.68
N LEU A 19 -17.23 -11.62 16.47
CA LEU A 19 -16.65 -11.41 15.15
C LEU A 19 -15.20 -11.88 15.11
N ILE A 20 -14.80 -12.46 13.97
CA ILE A 20 -13.43 -12.82 13.66
C ILE A 20 -13.02 -12.13 12.36
N TYR A 21 -11.92 -11.40 12.40
CA TYR A 21 -11.25 -10.79 11.26
C TYR A 21 -9.90 -11.47 11.04
N ASN A 22 -9.56 -11.78 9.79
CA ASN A 22 -8.20 -12.21 9.44
C ASN A 22 -7.57 -11.19 8.48
N SER A 23 -6.49 -10.53 8.91
CA SER A 23 -5.87 -9.47 8.11
C SER A 23 -5.10 -9.98 6.90
N ARG A 24 -4.71 -11.27 6.89
CA ARG A 24 -4.01 -11.90 5.75
C ARG A 24 -4.97 -12.19 4.59
N SER A 25 -6.15 -12.71 4.89
CA SER A 25 -7.15 -13.10 3.88
C SER A 25 -8.25 -12.07 3.68
N ASN A 26 -8.22 -10.98 4.46
CA ASN A 26 -9.26 -9.96 4.57
C ASN A 26 -10.66 -10.53 4.85
N ASN A 27 -10.74 -11.74 5.41
CA ASN A 27 -12.00 -12.38 5.74
C ASN A 27 -12.57 -11.82 7.04
N PHE A 28 -13.87 -11.57 7.04
CA PHE A 28 -14.59 -11.07 8.19
C PHE A 28 -15.87 -11.86 8.40
N ILE A 29 -15.95 -12.58 9.52
CA ILE A 29 -17.05 -13.51 9.80
C ILE A 29 -17.65 -13.28 11.17
N ARG A 30 -18.95 -13.55 11.27
CA ARG A 30 -19.65 -13.69 12.55
C ARG A 30 -19.63 -15.15 12.99
N VAL A 31 -19.32 -15.36 14.27
CA VAL A 31 -19.30 -16.68 14.92
C VAL A 31 -20.20 -16.67 16.15
N ASN A 32 -20.36 -17.83 16.79
CA ASN A 32 -20.98 -17.89 18.11
C ASN A 32 -19.94 -17.57 19.21
N LYS A 33 -20.42 -17.38 20.44
CA LYS A 33 -19.59 -17.06 21.60
C LYS A 33 -18.52 -18.13 21.88
N ASP A 34 -18.90 -19.39 21.75
CA ASP A 34 -18.03 -20.52 22.09
C ASP A 34 -16.85 -20.64 21.12
N ILE A 35 -17.11 -20.50 19.81
CA ILE A 35 -16.06 -20.47 18.78
C ILE A 35 -15.12 -19.30 19.02
N LEU A 36 -15.63 -18.10 19.29
CA LEU A 36 -14.77 -16.94 19.55
C LEU A 36 -13.84 -17.20 20.75
N LYS A 37 -14.40 -17.76 21.82
CA LYS A 37 -13.64 -18.13 23.03
C LYS A 37 -12.57 -19.17 22.72
N ILE A 38 -12.90 -20.24 21.99
CA ILE A 38 -11.94 -21.28 21.58
C ILE A 38 -10.80 -20.66 20.76
N ILE A 39 -11.12 -19.84 19.75
CA ILE A 39 -10.11 -19.20 18.90
C ILE A 39 -9.20 -18.26 19.71
N GLN A 40 -9.76 -17.46 20.63
CA GLN A 40 -8.96 -16.57 21.49
C GLN A 40 -8.05 -17.35 22.45
N GLU A 41 -8.57 -18.39 23.10
CA GLU A 41 -7.80 -19.22 24.02
C GLU A 41 -6.70 -20.02 23.30
N SER A 42 -7.02 -20.63 22.15
CA SER A 42 -6.03 -21.33 21.32
C SER A 42 -4.94 -20.38 20.80
N LYS A 43 -5.28 -19.13 20.48
CA LYS A 43 -4.28 -18.13 20.07
C LYS A 43 -3.30 -17.79 21.19
N ILE A 44 -3.78 -17.67 22.43
CA ILE A 44 -2.95 -17.39 23.61
C ILE A 44 -2.05 -18.58 23.94
N ARG A 45 -2.60 -19.80 23.87
CA ARG A 45 -1.84 -21.04 24.15
C ARG A 45 -0.82 -21.37 23.07
N GLY A 46 -1.11 -21.00 21.82
CA GLY A 46 -0.27 -21.35 20.67
C GLY A 46 -0.36 -22.82 20.26
N ASP A 47 -1.45 -23.51 20.61
CA ASP A 47 -1.67 -24.93 20.31
C ASP A 47 -3.08 -25.21 19.72
N ASN A 48 -3.30 -26.46 19.30
CA ASN A 48 -4.57 -26.96 18.74
C ASN A 48 -5.40 -27.81 19.72
N SER A 49 -5.10 -27.78 21.02
CA SER A 49 -5.75 -28.66 22.01
C SER A 49 -7.29 -28.53 22.05
N LEU A 50 -7.78 -27.32 21.81
CA LEU A 50 -9.22 -27.00 21.84
C LEU A 50 -9.93 -27.22 20.50
N PHE A 51 -9.20 -27.52 19.41
CA PHE A 51 -9.78 -27.74 18.08
C PHE A 51 -10.50 -29.09 17.96
N SER A 52 -10.35 -29.98 18.94
CA SER A 52 -11.09 -31.24 19.04
C SER A 52 -12.62 -31.05 19.04
N SER A 53 -13.09 -29.85 19.41
CA SER A 53 -14.49 -29.46 19.38
C SER A 53 -15.02 -29.10 17.97
N PHE A 54 -14.14 -28.92 16.98
CA PHE A 54 -14.51 -28.56 15.62
C PHE A 54 -14.73 -29.81 14.77
N ASP A 55 -15.85 -29.87 14.06
CA ASP A 55 -16.04 -30.86 13.02
C ASP A 55 -15.14 -30.59 11.80
N THR A 56 -14.98 -31.60 10.94
CA THR A 56 -14.13 -31.51 9.74
C THR A 56 -14.53 -30.38 8.80
N LEU A 57 -15.83 -30.08 8.70
CA LEU A 57 -16.35 -29.05 7.80
C LEU A 57 -15.96 -27.64 8.29
N LEU A 58 -16.13 -27.38 9.58
CA LEU A 58 -15.79 -26.14 10.24
C LEU A 58 -14.28 -25.92 10.24
N MET A 59 -13.50 -26.97 10.53
CA MET A 59 -12.04 -26.93 10.49
C MET A 59 -11.54 -26.56 9.09
N ASN A 60 -12.09 -27.20 8.05
CA ASN A 60 -11.75 -26.87 6.66
C ASN A 60 -12.13 -25.43 6.29
N LYS A 61 -13.30 -24.95 6.75
CA LYS A 61 -13.72 -23.57 6.54
C LYS A 61 -12.76 -22.58 7.22
N PHE A 62 -12.33 -22.84 8.45
CA PHE A 62 -11.35 -21.99 9.13
C PHE A 62 -9.97 -21.99 8.47
N LYS A 63 -9.54 -23.12 7.89
CA LYS A 63 -8.32 -23.19 7.08
C LYS A 63 -8.45 -22.38 5.78
N GLN A 64 -9.59 -22.48 5.09
CA GLN A 64 -9.87 -21.67 3.90
C GLN A 64 -9.88 -20.17 4.20
N LEU A 65 -10.47 -19.77 5.33
CA LEU A 65 -10.50 -18.37 5.78
C LEU A 65 -9.15 -17.89 6.38
N LYS A 66 -8.14 -18.77 6.47
CA LYS A 66 -6.84 -18.52 7.10
C LYS A 66 -6.90 -18.16 8.58
N ILE A 67 -8.02 -18.48 9.24
CA ILE A 67 -8.21 -18.32 10.68
C ILE A 67 -7.30 -19.30 11.43
N ILE A 68 -7.27 -20.54 10.95
CA ILE A 68 -6.38 -21.61 11.39
C ILE A 68 -5.41 -21.92 10.25
N VAL A 69 -4.14 -22.05 10.58
CA VAL A 69 -3.06 -22.34 9.64
C VAL A 69 -2.11 -23.35 10.26
N ASP A 70 -1.39 -24.10 9.43
CA ASP A 70 -0.24 -24.84 9.91
C ASP A 70 0.98 -23.91 10.07
N ASN A 71 1.93 -24.33 10.91
CA ASN A 71 3.14 -23.54 11.18
C ASN A 71 3.98 -23.25 9.93
N GLN A 72 4.10 -24.21 9.01
CA GLN A 72 4.94 -24.06 7.82
C GLN A 72 4.32 -23.06 6.86
N GLU A 73 2.99 -23.12 6.67
CA GLU A 73 2.26 -22.18 5.82
C GLU A 73 2.39 -20.74 6.30
N GLU A 74 2.34 -20.50 7.62
CA GLU A 74 2.49 -19.16 8.18
C GLU A 74 3.92 -18.61 8.02
N GLU A 75 4.93 -19.45 8.23
CA GLU A 75 6.34 -19.07 8.03
C GLU A 75 6.64 -18.78 6.55
N GLN A 76 6.16 -19.63 5.65
CA GLN A 76 6.27 -19.40 4.21
C GLN A 76 5.59 -18.10 3.78
N TYR A 77 4.42 -17.79 4.35
CA TYR A 77 3.75 -16.52 4.07
C TYR A 77 4.57 -15.31 4.52
N LEU A 78 5.18 -15.37 5.71
CA LEU A 78 6.09 -14.31 6.19
C LEU A 78 7.29 -14.13 5.27
N LEU A 79 7.97 -15.23 4.91
CA LEU A 79 9.13 -15.19 4.00
C LEU A 79 8.75 -14.62 2.62
N ASN A 80 7.58 -14.99 2.10
CA ASN A 80 7.09 -14.45 0.83
C ASN A 80 6.83 -12.95 0.91
N LEU A 81 6.25 -12.45 2.01
CA LEU A 81 6.06 -11.02 2.22
C LEU A 81 7.40 -10.28 2.29
N GLU A 82 8.36 -10.79 3.04
CA GLU A 82 9.70 -10.21 3.16
C GLU A 82 10.41 -10.16 1.80
N MET A 83 10.34 -11.26 1.03
CA MET A 83 10.90 -11.33 -0.31
C MET A 83 10.21 -10.33 -1.26
N GLN A 84 8.88 -10.25 -1.24
CA GLN A 84 8.13 -9.29 -2.06
C GLN A 84 8.50 -7.85 -1.72
N HIS A 85 8.51 -7.49 -0.44
CA HIS A 85 8.91 -6.16 0.02
C HIS A 85 10.37 -5.84 -0.36
N GLY A 86 11.29 -6.82 -0.23
CA GLY A 86 12.66 -6.66 -0.66
C GLY A 86 12.77 -6.38 -2.16
N LEU A 87 12.09 -7.19 -2.98
CA LEU A 87 12.06 -7.00 -4.43
C LEU A 87 11.47 -5.64 -4.80
N GLU A 88 10.38 -5.20 -4.18
CA GLU A 88 9.76 -3.89 -4.45
C GLU A 88 10.65 -2.72 -4.01
N THR A 89 11.26 -2.81 -2.83
CA THR A 89 12.10 -1.73 -2.27
C THR A 89 13.38 -1.53 -3.08
N PHE A 90 13.98 -2.63 -3.54
CA PHE A 90 15.22 -2.58 -4.34
C PHE A 90 14.97 -2.61 -5.85
N SER A 91 13.70 -2.64 -6.29
CA SER A 91 13.38 -2.58 -7.71
C SER A 91 13.74 -1.20 -8.27
N SER A 92 14.71 -1.17 -9.16
CA SER A 92 15.14 0.04 -9.88
C SER A 92 14.43 0.22 -11.23
N ASN A 93 13.46 -0.63 -11.57
CA ASN A 93 12.78 -0.60 -12.87
C ASN A 93 11.79 0.56 -13.04
N ARG A 94 11.41 1.24 -11.94
CA ARG A 94 10.35 2.24 -11.93
C ARG A 94 10.69 3.41 -11.03
N ILE A 95 10.55 4.62 -11.57
CA ILE A 95 10.63 5.87 -10.82
C ILE A 95 9.22 6.40 -10.62
N ILE A 96 8.83 6.75 -9.39
CA ILE A 96 7.57 7.43 -9.10
C ILE A 96 7.90 8.83 -8.59
N LEU A 97 7.45 9.86 -9.32
CA LEU A 97 7.71 11.26 -8.99
C LEU A 97 6.42 12.06 -8.90
N VAL A 98 6.30 12.80 -7.80
CA VAL A 98 5.25 13.80 -7.58
C VAL A 98 5.89 15.17 -7.74
N LEU A 99 5.45 15.93 -8.75
CA LEU A 99 6.05 17.20 -9.12
C LEU A 99 5.07 18.35 -8.89
N ALA A 100 5.51 19.39 -8.17
CA ALA A 100 4.75 20.61 -7.98
C ALA A 100 5.26 21.74 -8.92
N PRO A 101 4.76 21.84 -10.18
CA PRO A 101 5.20 22.88 -11.11
C PRO A 101 4.92 24.29 -10.58
N THR A 102 3.92 24.43 -9.71
CA THR A 102 3.66 25.64 -8.95
C THR A 102 2.98 25.32 -7.63
N THR A 103 3.24 26.12 -6.60
CA THR A 103 2.45 26.16 -5.36
C THR A 103 1.28 27.14 -5.48
N HIS A 104 1.15 27.87 -6.59
CA HIS A 104 0.04 28.79 -6.81
C HIS A 104 -1.27 28.03 -7.02
N CYS A 105 -2.35 28.51 -6.40
CA CYS A 105 -3.69 27.98 -6.54
C CYS A 105 -4.68 29.12 -6.74
N ASN A 106 -5.68 28.92 -7.60
CA ASN A 106 -6.80 29.85 -7.84
C ASN A 106 -8.00 29.59 -6.90
N PHE A 107 -7.87 28.67 -5.95
CA PHE A 107 -8.86 28.35 -4.91
C PHE A 107 -8.27 28.57 -3.50
N SER A 108 -9.15 28.67 -2.49
CA SER A 108 -8.79 28.91 -1.07
C SER A 108 -9.47 27.92 -0.13
N CYS A 109 -9.37 26.61 -0.43
CA CYS A 109 -10.06 25.55 0.30
C CYS A 109 -9.76 25.58 1.80
N SER A 110 -10.79 25.42 2.64
CA SER A 110 -10.68 25.50 4.11
C SER A 110 -9.84 24.38 4.73
N TYR A 111 -9.70 23.25 4.03
CA TYR A 111 -8.90 22.09 4.42
C TYR A 111 -7.52 22.05 3.74
N CYS A 112 -7.14 23.09 2.99
CA CYS A 112 -5.85 23.13 2.30
C CYS A 112 -4.72 23.42 3.28
N PHE A 113 -3.76 22.48 3.39
CA PHE A 113 -2.57 22.65 4.22
C PHE A 113 -1.51 23.57 3.60
N GLU A 114 -1.69 24.01 2.36
CA GLU A 114 -0.77 24.91 1.65
C GLU A 114 -1.18 26.39 1.73
N LYS A 115 -2.22 26.72 2.50
CA LYS A 115 -2.85 28.05 2.55
C LYS A 115 -1.88 29.22 2.75
N ASP A 116 -0.85 29.03 3.58
CA ASP A 116 0.12 30.08 3.94
C ASP A 116 1.45 29.96 3.18
N LYS A 117 1.54 29.04 2.19
CA LYS A 117 2.76 28.89 1.40
C LYS A 117 2.91 30.03 0.40
N LYS A 118 4.15 30.41 0.14
CA LYS A 118 4.48 31.36 -0.93
C LYS A 118 4.13 30.75 -2.28
N ASN A 119 3.55 31.57 -3.16
CA ASN A 119 3.32 31.23 -4.56
C ASN A 119 4.68 31.21 -5.28
N ILE A 120 5.12 30.01 -5.66
CA ILE A 120 6.40 29.77 -6.34
C ILE A 120 6.11 28.84 -7.51
N THR A 121 6.64 29.19 -8.67
CA THR A 121 6.63 28.34 -9.87
C THR A 121 8.04 27.83 -10.09
N MET A 122 8.18 26.57 -10.52
CA MET A 122 9.49 25.99 -10.79
C MET A 122 10.29 26.86 -11.77
N SER A 123 11.54 27.12 -11.41
CA SER A 123 12.48 27.82 -12.29
C SER A 123 13.05 26.90 -13.36
N ASP A 124 13.63 27.47 -14.40
CA ASP A 124 14.34 26.71 -15.42
C ASP A 124 15.48 25.88 -14.83
N GLN A 125 16.22 26.44 -13.86
CA GLN A 125 17.28 25.74 -13.14
C GLN A 125 16.73 24.50 -12.43
N THR A 126 15.60 24.62 -11.73
CA THR A 126 14.94 23.50 -11.05
C THR A 126 14.54 22.40 -12.03
N ILE A 127 14.06 22.78 -13.22
CA ILE A 127 13.73 21.81 -14.28
C ILE A 127 15.01 21.14 -14.79
N ASP A 128 16.11 21.87 -14.98
CA ASP A 128 17.40 21.29 -15.38
C ASP A 128 17.94 20.31 -14.34
N ASP A 129 17.88 20.67 -13.06
CA ASP A 129 18.29 19.80 -11.95
C ASP A 129 17.43 18.53 -11.88
N LEU A 130 16.12 18.64 -12.12
CA LEU A 130 15.22 17.48 -12.23
C LEU A 130 15.66 16.53 -13.36
N ILE A 131 16.05 17.06 -14.51
CA ILE A 131 16.51 16.23 -15.63
C ILE A 131 17.85 15.58 -15.31
N LEU A 132 18.77 16.28 -14.63
CA LEU A 132 20.03 15.69 -14.17
C LEU A 132 19.79 14.56 -13.17
N PHE A 133 18.90 14.76 -12.20
CA PHE A 133 18.48 13.73 -11.25
C PHE A 133 17.93 12.50 -11.97
N LEU A 134 17.00 12.67 -12.93
CA LEU A 134 16.42 11.57 -13.67
C LEU A 134 17.45 10.78 -14.50
N LYS A 135 18.52 11.43 -14.96
CA LYS A 135 19.62 10.76 -15.69
C LYS A 135 20.44 9.83 -14.82
N GLU A 136 20.34 9.88 -13.50
CA GLU A 136 21.02 8.92 -12.60
C GLU A 136 20.34 7.55 -12.64
N PHE A 137 19.06 7.48 -13.02
CA PHE A 137 18.24 6.27 -13.04
C PHE A 137 18.16 5.64 -14.44
N LYS A 138 19.30 5.46 -15.10
CA LYS A 138 19.38 4.99 -16.51
C LYS A 138 18.85 3.57 -16.75
N TYR A 139 18.68 2.79 -15.69
CA TYR A 139 18.21 1.40 -15.73
C TYR A 139 16.72 1.27 -15.41
N SER A 140 16.02 2.39 -15.17
CA SER A 140 14.58 2.38 -15.01
C SER A 140 13.89 2.39 -16.37
N ASP A 141 12.95 1.47 -16.57
CA ASP A 141 12.20 1.34 -17.82
C ASP A 141 10.97 2.26 -17.85
N SER A 142 10.52 2.70 -16.66
CA SER A 142 9.29 3.49 -16.51
C SER A 142 9.44 4.65 -15.53
N LEU A 143 8.79 5.76 -15.87
CA LEU A 143 8.66 6.95 -15.05
C LEU A 143 7.18 7.28 -14.88
N HIS A 144 6.70 7.19 -13.63
CA HIS A 144 5.35 7.59 -13.25
C HIS A 144 5.36 9.01 -12.74
N LEU A 145 4.70 9.91 -13.47
CA LEU A 145 4.57 11.32 -13.08
C LEU A 145 3.18 11.59 -12.51
N THR A 146 3.17 12.26 -11.36
CA THR A 146 1.97 12.86 -10.77
C THR A 146 2.17 14.36 -10.64
N TRP A 147 1.23 15.15 -11.16
CA TRP A 147 1.26 16.61 -11.02
C TRP A 147 0.56 17.01 -9.72
N TYR A 148 1.25 17.80 -8.91
CA TYR A 148 0.84 18.24 -7.58
C TYR A 148 1.08 19.75 -7.41
N GLY A 149 0.90 20.28 -6.21
CA GLY A 149 1.06 21.67 -5.83
C GLY A 149 -0.29 22.31 -5.53
N GLY A 150 -0.40 23.61 -5.81
CA GLY A 150 -1.66 24.33 -5.69
C GLY A 150 -2.63 23.87 -6.79
N GLU A 151 -2.72 24.64 -7.87
CA GLU A 151 -3.38 24.21 -9.11
C GLU A 151 -2.32 24.02 -10.20
N PRO A 152 -1.91 22.76 -10.50
CA PRO A 152 -0.83 22.48 -11.45
C PRO A 152 -1.07 23.09 -12.84
N LEU A 153 -2.32 23.18 -13.28
CA LEU A 153 -2.67 23.69 -14.60
C LEU A 153 -2.44 25.19 -14.76
N LEU A 154 -2.32 25.96 -13.66
CA LEU A 154 -1.87 27.35 -13.72
C LEU A 154 -0.42 27.46 -14.23
N ALA A 155 0.36 26.37 -14.12
CA ALA A 155 1.71 26.27 -14.64
C ALA A 155 1.81 25.29 -15.84
N ALA A 156 0.76 25.18 -16.67
CA ALA A 156 0.78 24.34 -17.86
C ALA A 156 2.00 24.54 -18.80
N PRO A 157 2.54 25.76 -19.01
CA PRO A 157 3.78 25.93 -19.79
C PRO A 157 5.00 25.23 -19.17
N ILE A 158 5.09 25.19 -17.83
CA ILE A 158 6.16 24.50 -17.10
C ILE A 158 6.01 22.99 -17.25
N ILE A 159 4.78 22.46 -17.10
CA ILE A 159 4.49 21.04 -17.32
C ILE A 159 4.92 20.62 -18.73
N LYS A 160 4.56 21.40 -19.75
CA LYS A 160 4.98 21.14 -21.15
C LYS A 160 6.50 21.16 -21.30
N LYS A 161 7.18 22.10 -20.65
CA LYS A 161 8.66 22.20 -20.68
C LYS A 161 9.34 20.99 -20.03
N ILE A 162 8.83 20.53 -18.89
CA ILE A 162 9.31 19.33 -18.20
C ILE A 162 9.14 18.11 -19.11
N LEU A 163 7.93 17.88 -19.62
CA LEU A 163 7.63 16.75 -20.51
C LEU A 163 8.50 16.75 -21.76
N TYR A 164 8.69 17.92 -22.39
CA TYR A 164 9.55 18.07 -23.55
C TYR A 164 11.02 17.70 -23.24
N LYS A 165 11.58 18.19 -22.12
CA LYS A 165 12.96 17.86 -21.73
C LYS A 165 13.12 16.38 -21.39
N ILE A 166 12.15 15.77 -20.69
CA ILE A 166 12.16 14.32 -20.41
C ILE A 166 12.17 13.54 -21.72
N GLN A 167 11.25 13.80 -22.64
CA GLN A 167 11.17 13.09 -23.92
C GLN A 167 12.44 13.27 -24.77
N LYS A 168 13.03 14.47 -24.74
CA LYS A 168 14.23 14.80 -25.52
C LYS A 168 15.49 14.12 -24.98
N GLU A 169 15.64 14.08 -23.66
CA GLU A 169 16.89 13.69 -22.98
C GLU A 169 16.87 12.27 -22.40
N LEU A 170 15.69 11.68 -22.18
CA LEU A 170 15.48 10.35 -21.60
C LEU A 170 14.72 9.44 -22.58
N ARG A 171 15.31 9.20 -23.75
CA ARG A 171 14.65 8.54 -24.91
C ARG A 171 14.14 7.13 -24.67
N ASN A 172 14.68 6.43 -23.67
CA ASN A 172 14.37 5.02 -23.41
C ASN A 172 13.40 4.82 -22.23
N ILE A 173 12.99 5.89 -21.56
CA ILE A 173 12.08 5.81 -20.42
C ILE A 173 10.64 5.94 -20.91
N LYS A 174 9.81 4.95 -20.60
CA LYS A 174 8.38 5.03 -20.82
C LYS A 174 7.75 5.93 -19.76
N ILE A 175 7.05 6.98 -20.18
CA ILE A 175 6.29 7.83 -19.25
C ILE A 175 4.91 7.21 -19.07
N ASP A 176 4.61 6.80 -17.84
CA ASP A 176 3.28 6.37 -17.44
C ASP A 176 2.61 7.52 -16.66
N TYR A 177 1.40 7.88 -17.08
CA TYR A 177 0.67 8.99 -16.46
C TYR A 177 -0.31 8.45 -15.42
N HIS A 178 -0.24 8.98 -14.20
CA HIS A 178 -1.36 8.92 -13.28
C HIS A 178 -2.12 10.25 -13.40
N PHE A 179 -3.18 10.23 -14.21
CA PHE A 179 -4.25 11.22 -14.10
C PHE A 179 -5.24 10.67 -13.07
N TRP A 180 -5.60 11.52 -12.10
CA TRP A 180 -6.68 11.22 -11.15
C TRP A 180 -8.00 11.00 -11.89
#